data_AF-G0LHW9-F1
#
_entry.id   AF-G0LHW9-F1
#
_cell.length_a   1.000
_cell.length_b   1.000
_cell.length_c   1.000
_cell.angle_alpha   90.00
_cell.angle_beta   90.00
_cell.angle_gamma   90.00
#
_symmetry.space_group_name_H-M   'P 1'
#
loop_
_entity.id
_entity.type
_entity.pdbx_description
1 polymer ?
#
loop_
_entity_poly.entity_id
_entity_poly.type
_entity_poly.pdbx_seq_one_letter_code
_entity_poly.pdbx_strand_id
1 'polypeptide(L)'
;MDEETKQGDIFGVPYNFERPSLGRLIAARWQPDSGMIVKKPFGIGYTLNLANWRSWVALLVVGLLLFQEERGNSESEDDSPVEVIVD
;
A
#
# COMPACT_ATOMS: atom_id res chain seq x y z
N MET A 1 -28.08 -17.76 17.39
CA MET A 1 -26.65 -18.11 17.52
C MET A 1 -26.14 -18.25 16.10
N ASP A 2 -25.89 -17.12 15.45
CA ASP A 2 -25.21 -17.09 14.17
C ASP A 2 -23.82 -16.52 14.46
N GLU A 3 -22.86 -17.39 14.75
CA GLU A 3 -21.46 -17.02 14.71
C GLU A 3 -21.11 -16.77 13.23
N GLU A 4 -21.50 -15.59 12.73
CA GLU A 4 -21.12 -15.15 11.40
C GLU A 4 -19.58 -15.19 11.34
N THR A 5 -19.05 -16.03 10.45
CA THR A 5 -17.62 -16.23 10.28
C THR A 5 -16.99 -14.93 9.80
N LYS A 6 -16.48 -14.13 10.75
CA LYS A 6 -15.86 -12.81 10.47
C LYS A 6 -14.51 -12.93 9.76
N GLN A 7 -14.00 -14.13 9.56
CA GLN A 7 -12.77 -14.40 8.83
C GLN A 7 -12.93 -15.67 7.99
N GLY A 8 -12.20 -15.75 6.88
CA GLY A 8 -12.21 -16.93 6.01
C GLY A 8 -11.43 -16.69 4.71
N ASP A 9 -11.64 -17.56 3.74
CA ASP A 9 -11.06 -17.48 2.40
C ASP A 9 -12.18 -17.66 1.37
N ILE A 10 -12.27 -16.76 0.40
CA ILE A 10 -13.25 -16.79 -0.71
C ILE A 10 -12.44 -16.93 -2.00
N PHE A 11 -12.58 -18.06 -2.71
CA PHE A 11 -11.82 -18.37 -3.93
C PHE A 11 -10.29 -18.20 -3.77
N GLY A 12 -9.76 -18.52 -2.58
CA GLY A 12 -8.33 -18.37 -2.26
C GLY A 12 -7.91 -16.95 -1.89
N VAL A 13 -8.84 -15.98 -1.87
CA VAL A 13 -8.60 -14.63 -1.37
C VAL A 13 -9.04 -14.55 0.09
N PRO A 14 -8.13 -14.21 1.03
CA PRO A 14 -8.45 -14.16 2.44
C PRO A 14 -9.30 -12.93 2.77
N TYR A 15 -10.18 -13.05 3.74
CA TYR A 15 -10.93 -11.92 4.31
C TYR A 15 -10.94 -11.98 5.84
N ASN A 16 -10.98 -10.80 6.45
CA ASN A 16 -11.11 -10.64 7.90
C ASN A 16 -11.84 -9.33 8.23
N PHE A 17 -12.99 -9.42 8.87
CA PHE A 17 -13.84 -8.32 9.31
C PHE A 17 -13.96 -8.24 10.84
N GLU A 18 -13.05 -8.87 11.58
CA GLU A 18 -12.93 -8.65 13.01
C GLU A 18 -12.53 -7.20 13.31
N ARG A 19 -12.94 -6.67 14.48
CA ARG A 19 -12.61 -5.28 14.82
C ARG A 19 -11.09 -5.08 14.80
N PRO A 20 -10.58 -4.12 14.03
CA PRO A 20 -9.15 -3.88 13.97
C PRO A 20 -8.65 -3.27 15.29
N SER A 21 -7.44 -3.66 15.69
CA SER A 21 -6.68 -2.99 16.73
C SER A 21 -5.32 -2.55 16.17
N LEU A 22 -4.81 -1.40 16.61
CA LEU A 22 -3.53 -0.86 16.11
C LEU A 22 -2.38 -1.88 16.26
N GLY A 23 -2.32 -2.55 17.41
CA GLY A 23 -1.33 -3.61 17.65
C GLY A 23 -1.44 -4.76 16.64
N ARG A 24 -2.66 -5.22 16.34
CA ARG A 24 -2.90 -6.28 15.34
C ARG A 24 -2.52 -5.83 13.93
N LEU A 25 -2.78 -4.57 13.58
CA LEU A 25 -2.41 -4.03 12.27
C LEU A 25 -0.90 -4.03 12.05
N ILE A 26 -0.11 -3.62 13.06
CA ILE A 26 1.35 -3.61 12.99
C ILE A 26 1.88 -5.05 13.00
N ALA A 27 1.42 -5.88 13.93
CA ALA A 27 1.84 -7.28 14.03
C ALA A 27 1.59 -8.05 12.72
N ALA A 28 0.45 -7.84 12.06
CA ALA A 28 0.15 -8.49 10.79
C ALA A 28 1.03 -8.04 9.62
N ARG A 29 1.69 -6.88 9.72
CA ARG A 29 2.69 -6.44 8.72
C ARG A 29 4.10 -6.81 9.11
N TRP A 30 4.36 -7.26 10.34
CA TRP A 30 5.69 -7.60 10.82
C TRP A 30 5.79 -9.10 11.12
N GLN A 31 5.99 -9.90 10.08
CA GLN A 31 6.02 -11.36 10.16
C GLN A 31 7.37 -11.91 9.65
N PRO A 32 8.43 -11.98 10.49
CA PRO A 32 9.79 -12.28 10.05
C PRO A 32 9.93 -13.65 9.37
N ASP A 33 9.13 -14.64 9.79
CA ASP A 33 9.16 -16.00 9.25
C ASP A 33 8.31 -16.19 7.99
N SER A 34 7.69 -15.12 7.49
CA SER A 34 6.77 -15.15 6.34
C SER A 34 7.35 -14.47 5.09
N GLY A 35 6.76 -14.80 3.94
CA GLY A 35 7.10 -14.17 2.66
C GLY A 35 6.79 -12.67 2.58
N MET A 36 7.07 -12.07 1.42
CA MET A 36 6.85 -10.63 1.17
C MET A 36 5.36 -10.24 1.18
N ILE A 37 4.48 -11.14 0.74
CA ILE A 37 3.03 -10.93 0.67
C ILE A 37 2.38 -11.71 1.81
N VAL A 38 1.61 -11.02 2.64
CA VAL A 38 0.91 -11.60 3.80
C VAL A 38 -0.58 -11.27 3.77
N LYS A 39 -1.40 -12.05 4.46
CA LYS A 39 -2.84 -11.81 4.54
C LYS A 39 -3.11 -10.46 5.21
N LYS A 40 -4.07 -9.70 4.70
CA LYS A 40 -4.43 -8.39 5.27
C LYS A 40 -5.08 -8.60 6.65
N PRO A 41 -4.70 -7.83 7.69
CA PRO A 41 -5.26 -7.99 9.03
C PRO A 41 -6.74 -7.63 9.15
N PHE A 42 -7.25 -6.83 8.21
CA PHE A 42 -8.63 -6.38 8.16
C PHE A 42 -9.03 -6.04 6.72
N GLY A 43 -10.26 -6.37 6.33
CA GLY A 43 -10.78 -6.31 4.97
C GLY A 43 -10.42 -7.56 4.17
N ILE A 44 -10.30 -7.39 2.85
CA ILE A 44 -10.13 -8.47 1.88
C ILE A 44 -8.73 -8.37 1.25
N GLY A 45 -8.09 -9.51 1.02
CA GLY A 45 -6.88 -9.67 0.23
C GLY A 45 -5.58 -9.67 1.01
N TYR A 46 -4.53 -9.20 0.35
CA TYR A 46 -3.15 -9.28 0.85
C TYR A 46 -2.55 -7.90 1.11
N THR A 47 -1.45 -7.90 1.86
CA THR A 47 -0.66 -6.72 2.16
C THR A 47 0.83 -7.07 2.17
N LEU A 48 1.67 -6.05 2.33
CA LEU A 48 3.12 -6.17 2.30
C LEU A 48 3.66 -6.44 3.71
N ASN A 49 4.59 -7.40 3.81
CA ASN A 49 5.27 -7.75 5.05
C ASN A 49 6.54 -6.91 5.24
N LEU A 50 6.50 -5.95 6.15
CA LEU A 50 7.62 -5.06 6.46
C LEU A 50 8.79 -5.76 7.17
N ALA A 51 8.59 -6.95 7.72
CA ALA A 51 9.69 -7.74 8.26
C ALA A 51 10.54 -8.41 7.16
N ASN A 52 10.05 -8.47 5.91
CA ASN A 52 10.77 -9.07 4.80
C ASN A 52 11.61 -8.03 4.05
N TRP A 53 12.90 -8.30 3.85
CA TRP A 53 13.82 -7.37 3.17
C TRP A 53 13.38 -7.04 1.72
N ARG A 54 12.72 -7.98 1.03
CA ARG A 54 12.24 -7.76 -0.35
C ARG A 54 11.15 -6.69 -0.42
N SER A 55 10.38 -6.54 0.65
CA SER A 55 9.37 -5.49 0.77
C SER A 55 10.01 -4.10 0.77
N TRP A 56 11.14 -3.94 1.43
CA TRP A 56 11.88 -2.67 1.44
C TRP A 56 12.47 -2.34 0.08
N VAL A 57 12.96 -3.35 -0.64
CA VAL A 57 13.40 -3.17 -2.04
C VAL A 57 12.24 -2.72 -2.91
N ALA A 58 11.07 -3.35 -2.80
CA ALA A 58 9.89 -2.95 -3.55
C ALA A 58 9.46 -1.51 -3.21
N LEU A 59 9.45 -1.13 -1.93
CA LEU A 59 9.15 0.24 -1.50
C LEU A 59 10.17 1.25 -2.04
N LEU A 60 11.45 0.91 -2.07
CA LEU A 60 12.49 1.77 -2.65
C LEU A 60 12.25 1.97 -4.14
N VAL A 61 11.98 0.90 -4.89
CA VAL A 61 11.71 0.97 -6.33
C VAL A 61 10.49 1.85 -6.60
N VAL A 62 9.38 1.62 -5.90
CA VAL A 62 8.17 2.45 -6.02
C VAL A 62 8.45 3.90 -5.67
N GLY A 63 9.21 4.16 -4.60
CA GLY A 63 9.61 5.51 -4.20
C GLY A 63 10.50 6.21 -5.22
N LEU A 64 11.44 5.50 -5.84
CA LEU A 64 12.29 6.05 -6.89
C LEU A 64 11.50 6.38 -8.15
N LEU A 65 10.58 5.50 -8.56
CA LEU A 65 9.69 5.75 -9.69
C LEU A 65 8.81 6.98 -9.44
N LEU A 66 8.23 7.10 -8.23
CA LEU A 66 7.42 8.25 -7.84
C LEU A 66 8.24 9.55 -7.84
N PHE A 67 9.47 9.52 -7.32
CA PHE A 67 10.38 10.67 -7.36
C PHE A 67 10.78 11.07 -8.79
N GLN A 68 10.93 10.10 -9.70
CA GLN A 68 11.21 10.36 -11.11
C GLN A 68 10.00 10.99 -11.81
N GLU A 69 8.78 10.51 -11.52
CA GLU A 69 7.53 11.08 -12.02
C GLU A 69 7.38 12.56 -11.61
N GLU A 70 7.63 12.88 -10.33
CA GLU A 70 7.57 14.25 -9.82
C GLU A 70 8.56 15.18 -10.55
N ARG A 71 9.81 14.73 -10.77
CA ARG A 71 10.82 15.53 -11.50
C ARG A 71 10.50 15.75 -12.97
N GLY A 72 10.00 14.72 -13.66
CA GLY A 72 9.58 14.87 -15.07
C GLY A 72 8.43 15.87 -15.23
N ASN A 73 7.55 15.96 -14.23
CA ASN A 73 6.50 16.98 -14.20
C ASN A 73 7.07 18.39 -13.92
N SER A 74 8.09 18.51 -13.06
CA SER A 74 8.75 19.80 -12.77
C SER A 74 9.55 20.38 -13.94
N GLU A 75 10.16 19.54 -14.79
CA GLU A 75 10.88 19.99 -16.00
C GLU A 75 9.93 20.37 -17.16
N SER A 76 8.61 20.14 -17.02
CA SER A 76 7.61 20.51 -18.04
C SER A 76 6.95 21.87 -17.75
N GLU A 77 7.22 22.49 -16.60
CA GLU A 77 6.79 23.86 -16.25
C GLU A 77 7.86 24.90 -16.64
N ASP A 78 8.31 24.89 -17.89
CA ASP A 78 8.98 26.05 -18.49
C ASP A 78 7.99 27.23 -18.57
N ASP A 79 7.85 27.92 -17.44
CA ASP A 79 7.89 29.37 -17.22
C ASP A 79 7.72 30.27 -18.47
N SER A 80 6.59 30.17 -19.17
CA SER A 80 6.12 31.27 -20.03
C SER A 80 5.00 32.03 -19.31
N PRO A 81 5.27 33.23 -18.75
CA PRO A 81 4.23 34.11 -18.27
C PRO A 81 3.24 34.37 -19.41
N VAL A 82 1.99 33.93 -19.26
CA VAL A 82 0.94 34.26 -20.22
C VAL A 82 0.63 35.75 -20.04
N GLU A 83 1.22 36.59 -20.89
CA GLU A 83 0.88 38.01 -20.96
C GLU A 83 -0.57 38.13 -21.41
N VAL A 84 -1.46 38.42 -20.46
CA VAL A 84 -2.87 38.70 -20.72
C VAL A 84 -2.95 40.06 -21.39
N ILE A 85 -3.04 40.08 -22.72
CA ILE A 85 -3.41 41.28 -23.46
C ILE A 85 -4.90 41.50 -23.20
N VAL A 86 -5.22 42.54 -22.42
CA VAL A 86 -6.57 43.07 -22.27
C VAL A 86 -6.77 44.10 -23.39
N ASP A 87 -7.64 43.79 -24.35
CA ASP A 87 -8.22 44.74 -25.31
C ASP A 87 -9.57 45.26 -24.78
#